data_AF-A0A7C4E5Z5-F1
#
_entry.id   AF-A0A7C4E5Z5-F1
#
_cell.length_a   1.000
_cell.length_b   1.000
_cell.length_c   1.000
_cell.angle_alpha   90.00
_cell.angle_beta   90.00
_cell.angle_gamma   90.00
#
_symmetry.space_group_name_H-M   'P 1'
#
loop_
_entity.id
_entity.type
_entity.pdbx_description
1 polymer ?
#
loop_
_entity_poly.entity_id
_entity_poly.type
_entity_poly.pdbx_seq_one_letter_code
_entity_poly.pdbx_strand_id
1 'polypeptide(L)'
;MRHIDVFNGDADGLCALHQLRLAEPADAELVTGLKREIELLARVRAGADCVVTVLDISLDRNRAALERLLAEGARVRWFDHHYAGDLPAHPRLEAHIDCSPSTCTSILVDRHLGGRFRRWAVVAAFGDSLRGPALELAAALGLDETRIETLRALGEALNYNAYGETESDVLIHPRALYRVLHAYEDPFEFAAREPIAAALIDRCRADLAAARAVAPAYADERCALYRLPDAPWARRIAQT
;
A
#
# COMPACT_ATOMS: atom_id res chain seq x y z
N MET A 1 11.43 -21.35 -10.60
CA MET A 1 10.86 -21.17 -9.24
C MET A 1 9.54 -20.44 -9.39
N ARG A 2 8.54 -20.76 -8.57
CA ARG A 2 7.25 -20.05 -8.58
C ARG A 2 7.35 -18.82 -7.68
N HIS A 3 6.94 -17.66 -8.19
CA HIS A 3 6.92 -16.40 -7.42
C HIS A 3 5.51 -16.13 -6.92
N ILE A 4 5.40 -15.69 -5.66
CA ILE A 4 4.15 -15.32 -5.03
C ILE A 4 4.38 -13.97 -4.34
N ASP A 5 3.61 -12.96 -4.72
CA ASP A 5 3.70 -11.62 -4.16
C ASP A 5 2.50 -11.36 -3.27
N VAL A 6 2.76 -11.14 -1.98
CA VAL A 6 1.77 -10.94 -0.92
C VAL A 6 1.90 -9.50 -0.43
N PHE A 7 0.84 -8.71 -0.56
CA PHE A 7 0.93 -7.27 -0.28
C PHE A 7 -0.41 -6.67 0.12
N ASN A 8 -0.40 -5.67 1.01
CA ASN A 8 -1.58 -4.84 1.28
C ASN A 8 -2.06 -4.15 -0.01
N GLY A 9 -3.36 -3.96 -0.15
CA GLY A 9 -3.95 -3.37 -1.35
C GLY A 9 -3.97 -1.86 -1.39
N ASP A 10 -3.37 -1.20 -0.40
CA ASP A 10 -3.25 0.25 -0.31
C ASP A 10 -2.08 0.81 -1.14
N ALA A 11 -1.85 2.12 -1.02
CA ALA A 11 -0.78 2.77 -1.75
C ALA A 11 0.61 2.19 -1.42
N ASP A 12 0.87 1.85 -0.16
CA ASP A 12 2.19 1.43 0.26
C ASP A 12 2.52 0.01 -0.23
N GLY A 13 1.63 -0.95 -0.03
CA GLY A 13 1.79 -2.30 -0.56
C GLY A 13 1.87 -2.35 -2.08
N LEU A 14 1.00 -1.59 -2.79
CA LEU A 14 1.02 -1.50 -4.25
C LEU A 14 2.33 -0.92 -4.79
N CYS A 15 2.76 0.22 -4.25
CA CYS A 15 3.95 0.92 -4.74
C CYS A 15 5.23 0.17 -4.37
N ALA A 16 5.30 -0.46 -3.19
CA ALA A 16 6.44 -1.26 -2.77
C ALA A 16 6.65 -2.45 -3.72
N LEU A 17 5.57 -3.17 -4.06
CA LEU A 17 5.66 -4.29 -4.99
C LEU A 17 6.08 -3.81 -6.37
N HIS A 18 5.48 -2.72 -6.84
CA HIS A 18 5.75 -2.23 -8.18
C HIS A 18 7.21 -1.78 -8.35
N GLN A 19 7.77 -1.09 -7.37
CA GLN A 19 9.20 -0.75 -7.35
C GLN A 19 10.09 -1.99 -7.47
N LEU A 20 9.79 -3.06 -6.72
CA LEU A 20 10.53 -4.33 -6.82
C LEU A 20 10.35 -4.97 -8.20
N ARG A 21 9.16 -4.97 -8.79
CA ARG A 21 8.89 -5.63 -10.08
C ARG A 21 9.45 -4.86 -11.28
N LEU A 22 9.61 -3.54 -11.16
CA LEU A 22 10.38 -2.75 -12.13
C LEU A 22 11.88 -3.08 -12.07
N ALA A 23 12.42 -3.31 -10.87
CA ALA A 23 13.83 -3.69 -10.69
C ALA A 23 14.13 -5.14 -11.07
N GLU A 24 13.20 -6.03 -10.69
CA GLU A 24 13.29 -7.48 -10.75
C GLU A 24 11.97 -8.03 -11.34
N PRO A 25 11.82 -8.00 -12.67
CA PRO A 25 10.63 -8.52 -13.33
C PRO A 25 10.40 -9.99 -12.98
N ALA A 26 9.17 -10.33 -12.59
CA ALA A 26 8.76 -11.69 -12.28
C ALA A 26 7.29 -11.91 -12.65
N ASP A 27 6.99 -13.08 -13.20
CA ASP A 27 5.61 -13.56 -13.32
C ASP A 27 5.21 -14.21 -11.99
N ALA A 28 4.45 -13.47 -11.19
CA ALA A 28 4.12 -13.83 -9.82
C ALA A 28 2.61 -13.97 -9.61
N GLU A 29 2.24 -14.97 -8.82
CA GLU A 29 0.90 -15.07 -8.26
C GLU A 29 0.69 -13.93 -7.27
N LEU A 30 -0.33 -13.10 -7.51
CA LEU A 30 -0.67 -12.00 -6.60
C LEU A 30 -1.58 -12.48 -5.47
N VAL A 31 -1.28 -12.11 -4.23
CA VAL A 31 -2.13 -12.31 -3.05
C VAL A 31 -2.27 -10.96 -2.34
N THR A 32 -3.42 -10.32 -2.50
CA THR A 32 -3.70 -9.00 -1.94
C THR A 32 -5.18 -8.89 -1.57
N GLY A 33 -5.53 -7.84 -0.83
CA GLY A 33 -6.86 -7.55 -0.33
C GLY A 33 -7.01 -6.09 0.08
N LEU A 34 -8.17 -5.71 0.59
CA LEU A 34 -8.47 -4.38 1.13
C LEU A 34 -7.62 -4.07 2.37
N LYS A 35 -7.59 -2.80 2.80
CA LYS A 35 -6.70 -2.28 3.87
C LYS A 35 -6.76 -3.11 5.17
N ARG A 36 -7.93 -3.66 5.51
CA ARG A 36 -8.16 -4.44 6.73
C ARG A 36 -7.85 -5.94 6.60
N GLU A 37 -7.63 -6.42 5.38
CA GLU A 37 -7.24 -7.80 5.13
C GLU A 37 -5.74 -7.99 5.39
N ILE A 38 -5.33 -8.01 6.65
CA ILE A 38 -3.91 -7.98 7.05
C ILE A 38 -3.26 -9.37 7.24
N GLU A 39 -4.04 -10.45 7.24
CA GLU A 39 -3.56 -11.84 7.42
C GLU A 39 -3.41 -12.58 6.07
N LEU A 40 -2.94 -11.88 5.04
CA LEU A 40 -2.91 -12.39 3.67
C LEU A 40 -2.03 -13.63 3.49
N LEU A 41 -0.97 -13.78 4.30
CA LEU A 41 -0.03 -14.88 4.16
C LEU A 41 -0.67 -16.25 4.47
N ALA A 42 -1.78 -16.27 5.21
CA ALA A 42 -2.56 -17.49 5.45
C ALA A 42 -3.14 -18.10 4.15
N ARG A 43 -3.35 -17.27 3.12
CA ARG A 43 -3.88 -17.67 1.80
C ARG A 43 -2.83 -18.37 0.93
N VAL A 44 -1.55 -18.21 1.27
CA VAL A 44 -0.43 -18.76 0.49
C VAL A 44 -0.25 -20.25 0.74
N ARG A 45 -0.02 -20.99 -0.35
CA ARG A 45 0.45 -22.38 -0.36
C ARG A 45 1.75 -22.41 -1.13
N ALA A 46 2.88 -22.68 -0.48
CA ALA A 46 4.20 -22.60 -1.10
C ALA A 46 5.17 -23.60 -0.47
N GLY A 47 5.98 -24.26 -1.30
CA GLY A 47 7.00 -25.22 -0.84
C GLY A 47 8.41 -24.82 -1.28
N ALA A 48 9.33 -25.78 -1.30
CA ALA A 48 10.76 -25.59 -1.59
C ALA A 48 11.09 -24.84 -2.90
N ASP A 49 10.24 -24.94 -3.93
CA ASP A 49 10.45 -24.30 -5.24
C ASP A 49 9.82 -22.90 -5.35
N CYS A 50 9.38 -22.33 -4.23
CA CYS A 50 8.67 -21.05 -4.19
C CYS A 50 9.50 -19.93 -3.54
N VAL A 51 9.39 -18.74 -4.12
CA VAL A 51 9.85 -17.47 -3.53
C VAL A 51 8.62 -16.64 -3.23
N VAL A 52 8.45 -16.28 -1.96
CA VAL A 52 7.35 -15.47 -1.47
C VAL A 52 7.89 -14.09 -1.13
N THR A 53 7.44 -13.06 -1.85
CA THR A 53 7.69 -11.66 -1.47
C THR A 53 6.52 -11.19 -0.62
N VAL A 54 6.79 -10.65 0.57
CA VAL A 54 5.77 -10.14 1.48
C VAL A 54 6.02 -8.66 1.75
N LEU A 55 4.98 -7.85 1.60
CA LEU A 55 5.07 -6.40 1.61
C LEU A 55 3.91 -5.84 2.44
N ASP A 56 4.23 -4.92 3.34
CA ASP A 56 3.24 -4.06 3.99
C ASP A 56 2.12 -4.80 4.76
N ILE A 57 2.46 -5.94 5.33
CA ILE A 57 1.62 -6.63 6.30
C ILE A 57 2.47 -7.03 7.49
N SER A 58 1.90 -6.87 8.69
CA SER A 58 2.61 -7.18 9.93
C SER A 58 3.07 -8.63 9.98
N LEU A 59 4.37 -8.82 10.20
CA LEU A 59 4.96 -10.14 10.45
C LEU A 59 4.35 -10.78 11.70
N ASP A 60 4.10 -10.00 12.76
CA ASP A 60 3.51 -10.50 14.01
C ASP A 60 2.14 -11.15 13.75
N ARG A 61 1.28 -10.48 12.98
CA ARG A 61 -0.04 -11.01 12.58
C ARG A 61 0.04 -12.22 11.66
N ASN A 62 1.12 -12.36 10.90
CA ASN A 62 1.31 -13.43 9.92
C ASN A 62 2.30 -14.50 10.37
N ARG A 63 2.75 -14.49 11.63
CA ARG A 63 3.82 -15.36 12.15
C ARG A 63 3.57 -16.84 11.92
N ALA A 64 2.40 -17.33 12.29
CA ALA A 64 2.05 -18.73 12.11
C ALA A 64 2.05 -19.16 10.63
N ALA A 65 1.67 -18.25 9.73
CA ALA A 65 1.74 -18.50 8.29
C ALA A 65 3.19 -18.49 7.80
N LEU A 66 4.02 -17.56 8.27
CA LEU A 66 5.44 -17.49 7.94
C LEU A 66 6.18 -18.76 8.36
N GLU A 67 6.02 -19.19 9.61
CA GLU A 67 6.68 -20.40 10.14
C GLU A 67 6.30 -21.65 9.34
N ARG A 68 5.02 -21.79 8.98
CA ARG A 68 4.55 -22.86 8.10
C ARG A 68 5.27 -22.85 6.75
N LEU A 69 5.31 -21.70 6.05
CA LEU A 69 5.94 -21.59 4.73
C LEU A 69 7.44 -21.89 4.79
N LEU A 70 8.13 -21.42 5.84
CA LEU A 70 9.56 -21.70 6.04
C LEU A 70 9.82 -23.20 6.30
N ALA A 71 8.95 -23.86 7.08
CA ALA A 71 9.01 -25.30 7.33
C ALA A 71 8.75 -26.12 6.06
N GLU A 72 7.85 -25.67 5.19
CA GLU A 72 7.56 -26.26 3.87
C GLU A 72 8.68 -26.01 2.84
N GLY A 73 9.70 -25.23 3.20
CA GLY A 73 10.90 -25.02 2.41
C GLY A 73 10.89 -23.74 1.56
N ALA A 74 9.84 -22.93 1.60
CA ALA A 74 9.77 -21.70 0.82
C ALA A 74 10.86 -20.69 1.23
N ARG A 75 11.29 -19.89 0.26
CA ARG A 75 12.10 -18.69 0.52
C ARG A 75 11.17 -17.50 0.69
N VAL A 76 11.35 -16.72 1.74
CA VAL A 76 10.52 -15.56 2.05
C VAL A 76 11.40 -14.32 2.11
N ARG A 77 11.05 -13.31 1.33
CA ARG A 77 11.63 -11.97 1.39
C ARG A 77 10.55 -11.01 1.87
N TRP A 78 10.81 -10.28 2.95
CA TRP A 78 9.82 -9.47 3.65
C TRP A 78 10.29 -8.02 3.75
N PHE A 79 9.45 -7.07 3.35
CA PHE A 79 9.63 -5.64 3.66
C PHE A 79 8.38 -5.16 4.38
N ASP A 80 8.56 -4.55 5.56
CA ASP A 80 7.44 -4.08 6.36
C ASP A 80 7.89 -3.06 7.41
N HIS A 81 7.00 -2.16 7.77
CA HIS A 81 7.21 -1.14 8.79
C HIS A 81 6.32 -1.32 10.04
N HIS A 82 5.40 -2.29 10.01
CA HIS A 82 4.59 -2.61 11.17
C HIS A 82 5.41 -3.31 12.26
N TYR A 83 4.86 -3.37 13.47
CA TYR A 83 5.43 -4.18 14.52
C TYR A 83 5.54 -5.65 14.08
N ALA A 84 6.74 -6.22 14.23
CA ALA A 84 7.06 -7.59 13.83
C ALA A 84 7.30 -8.55 15.01
N GLY A 85 7.42 -8.05 16.24
CA GLY A 85 7.93 -8.83 17.36
C GLY A 85 9.33 -9.40 17.09
N ASP A 86 9.63 -10.56 17.67
CA ASP A 86 10.92 -11.23 17.46
C ASP A 86 10.99 -11.85 16.05
N LEU A 87 12.04 -11.54 15.30
CA LEU A 87 12.24 -12.08 13.96
C LEU A 87 12.73 -13.54 14.03
N PRO A 88 12.10 -14.49 13.33
CA PRO A 88 12.59 -15.86 13.26
C PRO A 88 13.99 -15.91 12.62
N ALA A 89 14.96 -16.52 13.31
CA ALA A 89 16.26 -16.79 12.73
C ALA A 89 16.17 -18.00 11.79
N HIS A 90 16.05 -17.75 10.48
CA HIS A 90 15.91 -18.82 9.49
C HIS A 90 16.66 -18.49 8.18
N PRO A 91 17.46 -19.42 7.60
CA PRO A 91 18.30 -19.14 6.43
C PRO A 91 17.51 -18.87 5.14
N ARG A 92 16.20 -19.15 5.13
CA ARG A 92 15.29 -18.86 4.01
C ARG A 92 14.39 -17.64 4.26
N LEU A 93 14.64 -16.88 5.33
CA LEU A 93 13.96 -15.62 5.60
C LEU A 93 14.95 -14.46 5.42
N GLU A 94 14.62 -13.56 4.50
CA GLU A 94 15.25 -12.26 4.36
C GLU A 94 14.24 -11.21 4.81
N ALA A 95 14.49 -10.52 5.91
CA ALA A 95 13.55 -9.56 6.49
C ALA A 95 14.16 -8.15 6.57
N HIS A 96 13.48 -7.19 5.94
CA HIS A 96 13.78 -5.77 5.95
C HIS A 96 12.69 -5.05 6.75
N ILE A 97 12.90 -4.95 8.07
CA ILE A 97 11.91 -4.39 9.00
C ILE A 97 12.44 -3.12 9.65
N ASP A 98 11.65 -2.05 9.60
CA ASP A 98 11.95 -0.78 10.27
C ASP A 98 10.64 -0.15 10.75
N CYS A 99 10.41 -0.20 12.07
CA CYS A 99 9.19 0.33 12.69
C CYS A 99 9.25 1.83 13.00
N SER A 100 10.19 2.57 12.40
CA SER A 100 10.30 4.01 12.62
C SER A 100 9.05 4.74 12.12
N PRO A 101 8.52 5.73 12.87
CA PRO A 101 7.32 6.46 12.47
C PRO A 101 7.48 7.30 11.20
N SER A 102 8.71 7.45 10.70
CA SER A 102 9.06 8.21 9.50
C SER A 102 9.32 7.32 8.28
N THR A 103 8.89 6.06 8.29
CA THR A 103 9.04 5.14 7.15
C THR A 103 7.75 4.38 6.85
N CYS A 104 7.60 4.01 5.59
CA CYS A 104 6.64 3.02 5.10
C CYS A 104 7.40 1.94 4.31
N THR A 105 6.73 0.85 3.95
CA THR A 105 7.30 -0.28 3.21
C THR A 105 7.94 0.15 1.89
N SER A 106 7.31 1.07 1.16
CA SER A 106 7.83 1.60 -0.10
C SER A 106 9.11 2.41 0.06
N ILE A 107 9.32 3.05 1.22
CA ILE A 107 10.58 3.73 1.53
C ILE A 107 11.69 2.70 1.80
N LEU A 108 11.35 1.57 2.45
CA LEU A 108 12.32 0.48 2.64
C LEU A 108 12.73 -0.13 1.31
N VAL A 109 11.78 -0.34 0.41
CA VAL A 109 12.06 -0.78 -0.96
C VAL A 109 12.87 0.26 -1.75
N ASP A 110 12.56 1.56 -1.65
CA ASP A 110 13.35 2.63 -2.29
C ASP A 110 14.82 2.57 -1.87
N ARG A 111 15.06 2.47 -0.56
CA ARG A 111 16.40 2.36 0.02
C ARG A 111 17.11 1.10 -0.47
N HIS A 112 16.43 -0.05 -0.46
CA HIS A 112 16.96 -1.33 -0.95
C HIS A 112 17.38 -1.26 -2.43
N LEU A 113 16.57 -0.59 -3.26
CA LEU A 113 16.82 -0.43 -4.69
C LEU A 113 17.73 0.76 -5.03
N GLY A 114 18.23 1.49 -4.03
CA GLY A 114 19.11 2.64 -4.22
C GLY A 114 18.44 3.83 -4.92
N GLY A 115 17.13 4.03 -4.74
CA GLY A 115 16.42 5.19 -5.27
C GLY A 115 15.98 5.10 -6.73
N ARG A 116 16.17 3.96 -7.40
CA ARG A 116 15.93 3.79 -8.84
C ARG A 116 14.50 4.16 -9.28
N PHE A 117 13.52 3.91 -8.42
CA PHE A 117 12.09 4.12 -8.71
C PHE A 117 11.41 5.05 -7.69
N ARG A 118 12.18 5.98 -7.12
CA ARG A 118 11.78 6.84 -5.99
C ARG A 118 10.47 7.60 -6.15
N ARG A 119 10.03 7.89 -7.37
CA ARG A 119 8.73 8.52 -7.61
C ARG A 119 7.58 7.69 -7.03
N TRP A 120 7.64 6.36 -7.13
CA TRP A 120 6.65 5.47 -6.51
C TRP A 120 6.73 5.48 -4.98
N ALA A 121 7.92 5.63 -4.40
CA ALA A 121 8.07 5.80 -2.96
C ALA A 121 7.49 7.13 -2.46
N VAL A 122 7.56 8.21 -3.25
CA VAL A 122 6.88 9.49 -2.96
C VAL A 122 5.36 9.30 -2.96
N VAL A 123 4.80 8.61 -3.95
CA VAL A 123 3.37 8.29 -4.03
C VAL A 123 2.91 7.53 -2.79
N ALA A 124 3.63 6.46 -2.43
CA ALA A 124 3.34 5.66 -1.24
C ALA A 124 3.39 6.47 0.06
N ALA A 125 4.45 7.26 0.25
CA ALA A 125 4.63 8.05 1.46
C ALA A 125 3.51 9.09 1.65
N PHE A 126 2.99 9.68 0.57
CA PHE A 126 1.79 10.51 0.67
C PHE A 126 0.53 9.70 0.99
N GLY A 127 0.37 8.51 0.39
CA GLY A 127 -0.73 7.59 0.70
C GLY A 127 -0.79 7.20 2.17
N ASP A 128 0.38 6.96 2.78
CA ASP A 128 0.54 6.64 4.22
C ASP A 128 0.56 7.87 5.14
N SER A 129 0.19 9.05 4.61
CA SER A 129 0.16 10.29 5.37
C SER A 129 1.53 10.73 5.94
N LEU A 130 2.64 10.22 5.41
CA LEU A 130 4.01 10.58 5.75
C LEU A 130 4.47 11.82 4.97
N ARG A 131 3.79 12.95 5.18
CA ARG A 131 4.03 14.20 4.42
C ARG A 131 5.49 14.67 4.46
N GLY A 132 6.13 14.63 5.63
CA GLY A 132 7.54 15.01 5.78
C GLY A 132 8.47 14.14 4.91
N PRO A 133 8.52 12.82 5.14
CA PRO A 133 9.28 11.89 4.32
C PRO A 133 8.99 11.98 2.82
N ALA A 134 7.72 12.14 2.43
CA ALA A 134 7.33 12.29 1.02
C ALA A 134 7.96 13.54 0.38
N LEU A 135 7.94 14.68 1.08
CA LEU A 135 8.55 15.93 0.60
C LEU A 135 10.08 15.84 0.52
N GLU A 136 10.73 15.14 1.46
CA GLU A 136 12.18 14.90 1.41
C GLU A 136 12.58 14.08 0.18
N LEU A 137 11.86 12.99 -0.09
CA LEU A 137 12.07 12.16 -1.28
C LEU A 137 11.82 12.93 -2.58
N ALA A 138 10.77 13.77 -2.61
CA ALA A 138 10.45 14.60 -3.76
C ALA A 138 11.50 15.69 -4.01
N ALA A 139 12.01 16.31 -2.94
CA ALA A 139 13.09 17.30 -3.02
C ALA A 139 14.37 16.69 -3.58
N ALA A 140 14.71 15.45 -3.18
CA ALA A 140 15.86 14.72 -3.73
C ALA A 140 15.74 14.42 -5.24
N LEU A 141 14.53 14.46 -5.79
CA LEU A 141 14.25 14.33 -7.23
C LEU A 141 14.14 15.68 -7.96
N GLY A 142 14.21 16.80 -7.24
CA GLY A 142 14.03 18.14 -7.81
C GLY A 142 12.61 18.37 -8.36
N LEU A 143 11.59 17.74 -7.77
CA LEU A 143 10.20 17.92 -8.22
C LEU A 143 9.66 19.29 -7.82
N ASP A 144 8.95 19.94 -8.75
CA ASP A 144 8.19 21.15 -8.46
C ASP A 144 6.87 20.85 -7.73
N GLU A 145 6.21 21.90 -7.26
CA GLU A 145 4.96 21.82 -6.50
C GLU A 145 3.83 21.14 -7.27
N THR A 146 3.74 21.33 -8.59
CA THR A 146 2.68 20.72 -9.41
C THR A 146 2.87 19.21 -9.50
N ARG A 147 4.11 18.77 -9.68
CA ARG A 147 4.48 17.35 -9.70
C ARG A 147 4.32 16.71 -8.32
N ILE A 148 4.70 17.41 -7.25
CA ILE A 148 4.46 16.94 -5.88
C ILE A 148 2.97 16.73 -5.64
N GLU A 149 2.14 17.71 -6.00
CA GLU A 149 0.69 17.63 -5.82
C GLU A 149 0.06 16.48 -6.63
N THR A 150 0.61 16.20 -7.81
CA THR A 150 0.16 15.06 -8.64
C THR A 150 0.45 13.73 -7.95
N LEU A 151 1.66 13.54 -7.43
CA LEU A 151 2.03 12.31 -6.70
C LEU A 151 1.27 12.19 -5.36
N ARG A 152 1.01 13.32 -4.68
CA ARG A 152 0.19 13.36 -3.47
C ARG A 152 -1.23 12.91 -3.74
N ALA A 153 -1.90 13.52 -4.72
CA ALA A 153 -3.26 13.17 -5.08
C ALA A 153 -3.38 11.71 -5.51
N LEU A 154 -2.40 11.21 -6.27
CA LEU A 154 -2.33 9.80 -6.65
C LEU A 154 -2.18 8.89 -5.43
N GLY A 155 -1.23 9.18 -4.53
CA GLY A 155 -0.97 8.39 -3.33
C GLY A 155 -2.17 8.29 -2.41
N GLU A 156 -2.79 9.43 -2.11
CA GLU A 156 -4.00 9.51 -1.30
C GLU A 156 -5.16 8.73 -1.95
N ALA A 157 -5.32 8.80 -3.27
CA ALA A 157 -6.38 8.10 -3.98
C ALA A 157 -6.15 6.56 -4.02
N LEU A 158 -4.91 6.12 -4.20
CA LEU A 158 -4.56 4.70 -4.15
C LEU A 158 -4.79 4.12 -2.74
N ASN A 159 -4.34 4.82 -1.69
CA ASN A 159 -4.59 4.40 -0.31
C ASN A 159 -6.10 4.40 -0.02
N TYR A 160 -6.81 5.45 -0.47
CA TYR A 160 -8.25 5.58 -0.25
C TYR A 160 -9.06 4.43 -0.88
N ASN A 161 -8.66 3.94 -2.06
CA ASN A 161 -9.32 2.82 -2.73
C ASN A 161 -9.23 1.51 -1.94
N ALA A 162 -8.27 1.36 -1.04
CA ALA A 162 -8.16 0.15 -0.21
C ALA A 162 -9.13 0.16 0.98
N TYR A 163 -9.71 1.30 1.33
CA TYR A 163 -10.73 1.37 2.37
C TYR A 163 -12.07 0.89 1.81
N GLY A 164 -12.60 -0.18 2.43
CA GLY A 164 -13.88 -0.78 2.10
C GLY A 164 -14.16 -1.92 3.07
N GLU A 165 -15.43 -2.17 3.39
CA GLU A 165 -15.79 -3.37 4.16
C GLU A 165 -15.88 -4.59 3.23
N THR A 166 -16.26 -4.35 1.98
CA THR A 166 -16.45 -5.35 0.93
C THR A 166 -15.85 -4.87 -0.39
N GLU A 167 -15.65 -5.79 -1.33
CA GLU A 167 -15.20 -5.42 -2.69
C GLU A 167 -16.16 -4.46 -3.40
N SER A 168 -17.44 -4.44 -3.02
CA SER A 168 -18.43 -3.52 -3.59
C SER A 168 -18.27 -2.07 -3.13
N ASP A 169 -17.49 -1.84 -2.07
CA ASP A 169 -17.22 -0.51 -1.56
C ASP A 169 -16.05 0.17 -2.28
N VAL A 170 -15.22 -0.57 -3.02
CA VAL A 170 -14.05 -0.01 -3.72
C VAL A 170 -14.33 0.17 -5.20
N LEU A 171 -13.62 1.11 -5.85
CA LEU A 171 -13.83 1.32 -7.28
C LEU A 171 -13.25 0.17 -8.12
N ILE A 172 -12.13 -0.38 -7.64
CA ILE A 172 -11.42 -1.48 -8.29
C ILE A 172 -10.72 -2.31 -7.22
N HIS A 173 -10.81 -3.64 -7.32
CA HIS A 173 -10.12 -4.54 -6.40
C HIS A 173 -8.59 -4.36 -6.52
N PRO A 174 -7.81 -4.33 -5.41
CA PRO A 174 -6.37 -4.07 -5.43
C PRO A 174 -5.56 -4.95 -6.39
N ARG A 175 -5.91 -6.24 -6.49
CA ARG A 175 -5.31 -7.16 -7.48
C ARG A 175 -5.48 -6.67 -8.93
N ALA A 176 -6.66 -6.16 -9.29
CA ALA A 176 -6.92 -5.65 -10.63
C ALA A 176 -6.25 -4.30 -10.84
N LEU A 177 -6.28 -3.43 -9.83
CA LEU A 177 -5.59 -2.14 -9.84
C LEU A 177 -4.08 -2.31 -10.06
N TYR A 178 -3.45 -3.24 -9.33
CA TYR A 178 -2.03 -3.53 -9.51
C TYR A 178 -1.69 -3.93 -10.94
N ARG A 179 -2.52 -4.75 -11.60
CA ARG A 179 -2.28 -5.16 -12.99
C ARG A 179 -2.29 -4.00 -13.97
N VAL A 180 -3.15 -3.00 -13.73
CA VAL A 180 -3.18 -1.77 -14.55
C VAL A 180 -1.95 -0.91 -14.25
N LEU A 181 -1.67 -0.67 -12.97
CA LEU A 181 -0.52 0.11 -12.51
C LEU A 181 0.81 -0.48 -13.00
N HIS A 182 0.92 -1.81 -13.04
CA HIS A 182 2.13 -2.53 -13.43
C HIS A 182 2.59 -2.22 -14.87
N ALA A 183 1.70 -1.72 -15.73
CA ALA A 183 2.05 -1.32 -17.10
C ALA A 183 2.84 -0.01 -17.19
N TYR A 184 3.06 0.69 -16.07
CA TYR A 184 3.63 2.05 -16.06
C TYR A 184 4.90 2.12 -15.22
N GLU A 185 6.04 2.43 -15.83
CA GLU A 185 7.27 2.67 -15.08
C GLU A 185 7.23 3.98 -14.27
N ASP A 186 6.62 5.04 -14.83
CA ASP A 186 6.54 6.36 -14.20
C ASP A 186 5.12 6.63 -13.67
N PRO A 187 4.95 6.99 -12.37
CA PRO A 187 3.63 7.31 -11.82
C PRO A 187 2.97 8.54 -12.46
N PHE A 188 3.74 9.46 -13.06
CA PHE A 188 3.18 10.58 -13.81
C PHE A 188 2.47 10.11 -15.08
N GLU A 189 3.00 9.10 -15.77
CA GLU A 189 2.36 8.51 -16.95
C GLU A 189 1.08 7.77 -16.55
N PHE A 190 1.11 7.01 -15.44
CA PHE A 190 -0.09 6.36 -14.90
C PHE A 190 -1.17 7.39 -14.57
N ALA A 191 -0.83 8.45 -13.83
CA ALA A 191 -1.77 9.50 -13.46
C ALA A 191 -2.37 10.23 -14.68
N ALA A 192 -1.59 10.44 -15.74
CA ALA A 192 -2.03 11.21 -16.91
C ALA A 192 -2.82 10.39 -17.93
N ARG A 193 -2.51 9.09 -18.08
CA ARG A 193 -2.98 8.29 -19.22
C ARG A 193 -4.01 7.24 -18.85
N GLU A 194 -4.06 6.82 -17.60
CA GLU A 194 -4.93 5.72 -17.17
C GLU A 194 -6.25 6.26 -16.59
N PRO A 195 -7.40 6.00 -17.23
CA PRO A 195 -8.69 6.48 -16.74
C PRO A 195 -9.01 6.07 -15.29
N ILE A 196 -8.56 4.89 -14.85
CA ILE A 196 -8.80 4.49 -13.45
C ILE A 196 -8.09 5.41 -12.46
N ALA A 197 -6.92 5.98 -12.78
CA ALA A 197 -6.21 6.90 -11.89
C ALA A 197 -7.02 8.19 -11.64
N ALA A 198 -7.56 8.79 -12.70
CA ALA A 198 -8.43 9.96 -12.59
C ALA A 198 -9.72 9.63 -11.79
N ALA A 199 -10.35 8.49 -12.08
CA ALA A 199 -11.57 8.07 -11.40
C ALA A 199 -11.37 7.82 -9.90
N LEU A 200 -10.20 7.31 -9.50
CA LEU A 200 -9.81 7.15 -8.09
C LEU A 200 -9.66 8.50 -7.39
N ILE A 201 -8.95 9.45 -8.01
CA ILE A 201 -8.73 10.80 -7.47
C ILE A 201 -10.08 11.53 -7.31
N ASP A 202 -10.92 11.49 -8.33
CA ASP A 202 -12.23 12.15 -8.31
C ASP A 202 -13.16 11.54 -7.26
N ARG A 203 -13.14 10.21 -7.10
CA ARG A 203 -13.89 9.52 -6.04
C ARG A 203 -13.43 9.96 -4.65
N CYS A 204 -12.12 9.94 -4.40
CA CYS A 204 -11.55 10.36 -3.12
C CYS A 204 -11.96 11.80 -2.78
N ARG A 205 -11.82 12.72 -3.74
CA ARG A 205 -12.23 14.12 -3.58
C ARG A 205 -13.73 14.27 -3.31
N ALA A 206 -14.58 13.57 -4.07
CA ALA A 206 -16.03 13.63 -3.91
C ALA A 206 -16.48 13.13 -2.53
N ASP A 207 -15.93 12.02 -2.07
CA ASP A 207 -16.26 11.45 -0.77
C ASP A 207 -15.78 12.35 0.39
N LEU A 208 -14.56 12.89 0.30
CA LEU A 208 -14.04 13.85 1.28
C LEU A 208 -14.88 15.14 1.31
N ALA A 209 -15.35 15.62 0.15
CA ALA A 209 -16.25 16.77 0.07
C ALA A 209 -17.61 16.46 0.73
N ALA A 210 -18.17 15.26 0.49
CA ALA A 210 -19.39 14.81 1.14
C ALA A 210 -19.22 14.74 2.67
N ALA A 211 -18.10 14.19 3.16
CA ALA A 211 -17.78 14.12 4.58
C ALA A 211 -17.69 15.52 5.22
N ARG A 212 -16.99 16.46 4.58
CA ARG A 212 -16.85 17.85 5.06
C ARG A 212 -18.17 18.63 5.06
N ALA A 213 -19.13 18.25 4.23
CA ALA A 213 -20.45 18.86 4.18
C ALA A 213 -21.39 18.35 5.30
N VAL A 214 -21.02 17.29 6.03
CA VAL A 214 -21.82 16.78 7.15
C VAL A 214 -21.69 17.71 8.35
N ALA A 215 -22.80 18.31 8.75
CA ALA A 215 -22.86 19.06 10.00
C ALA A 215 -22.71 18.11 11.20
N PRO A 216 -21.99 18.52 12.26
CA PRO A 216 -21.89 17.72 13.47
C PRO A 216 -23.27 17.53 14.10
N ALA A 217 -23.58 16.31 14.52
CA ALA A 217 -24.77 16.01 15.32
C ALA A 217 -24.66 16.63 16.72
N TYR A 218 -23.43 16.83 17.20
CA TYR A 218 -23.08 17.55 18.42
C TYR A 218 -21.69 18.17 18.26
N ALA A 219 -21.48 19.39 18.75
CA ALA A 219 -20.16 19.99 18.85
C ALA A 219 -20.06 20.92 20.07
N ASP A 220 -18.95 20.84 20.79
CA ASP A 220 -18.54 21.79 21.83
C ASP A 220 -17.05 22.18 21.67
N GLU A 221 -16.47 22.83 22.67
CA GLU A 221 -15.07 23.29 22.65
C GLU A 221 -14.03 22.15 22.65
N ARG A 222 -14.43 20.91 22.97
CA ARG A 222 -13.53 19.76 23.16
C ARG A 222 -13.78 18.64 22.16
N CYS A 223 -15.00 18.48 21.65
CA CYS A 223 -15.32 17.42 20.72
C CYS A 223 -16.42 17.77 19.72
N ALA A 224 -16.44 17.01 18.63
CA ALA A 224 -17.54 16.97 17.68
C ALA A 224 -17.91 15.52 17.37
N LEU A 225 -19.21 15.25 17.31
CA LEU A 225 -19.78 13.97 16.91
C LEU A 225 -20.42 14.13 15.54
N TYR A 226 -20.02 13.29 14.58
CA TYR A 226 -20.60 13.25 13.24
C TYR A 226 -21.40 11.96 13.08
N ARG A 227 -22.59 12.06 12.47
CA ARG A 227 -23.39 10.89 12.10
C ARG A 227 -23.44 10.82 10.58
N LEU A 228 -22.65 9.92 10.01
CA LEU A 228 -22.62 9.68 8.57
C LEU A 228 -23.82 8.81 8.13
N PRO A 229 -24.32 8.97 6.90
CA PRO A 229 -25.35 8.07 6.37
C PRO A 229 -24.78 6.66 6.13
N ASP A 230 -25.64 5.65 6.07
CA ASP A 230 -25.25 4.31 5.61
C ASP A 230 -25.13 4.30 4.08
N ALA A 231 -24.04 4.89 3.59
CA ALA A 231 -23.72 5.00 2.17
C ALA A 231 -22.28 4.53 1.92
N PRO A 232 -21.94 3.99 0.73
CA PRO A 232 -20.59 3.48 0.45
C PRO A 232 -19.47 4.47 0.74
N TRP A 233 -19.66 5.76 0.41
CA TRP A 233 -18.67 6.81 0.68
C TRP A 233 -18.41 7.02 2.18
N ALA A 234 -19.46 6.90 3.01
CA ALA A 234 -19.35 7.06 4.44
C ALA A 234 -18.62 5.88 5.09
N ARG A 235 -18.86 4.65 4.59
CA ARG A 235 -18.15 3.45 5.04
C ARG A 235 -16.66 3.51 4.71
N ARG A 236 -16.26 4.12 3.60
CA ARG A 236 -14.85 4.37 3.27
C ARG A 236 -14.22 5.43 4.19
N ILE A 237 -14.87 6.60 4.32
CA ILE A 237 -14.41 7.70 5.18
C ILE A 237 -14.30 7.27 6.65
N ALA A 238 -15.17 6.40 7.16
CA ALA A 238 -15.08 5.92 8.53
C ALA A 238 -13.82 5.08 8.82
N GLN A 239 -13.06 4.72 7.78
CA GLN A 239 -11.86 3.90 7.88
C GLN A 239 -10.57 4.67 7.55
N THR A 240 -10.67 5.91 7.07
CA THR A 240 -9.53 6.78 6.78
C THR A 240 -8.93 7.40 8.03
#